data_AF-A0A368EXR4-F1
#
_entry.id   AF-A0A368EXR4-F1
#
_cell.length_a   1.000
_cell.length_b   1.000
_cell.length_c   1.000
_cell.angle_alpha   90.00
_cell.angle_beta   90.00
_cell.angle_gamma   90.00
#
_symmetry.space_group_name_H-M   'P 1'
#
loop_
_entity.id
_entity.type
_entity.pdbx_description
1 polymer ?
#
loop_
_entity_poly.entity_id
_entity_poly.type
_entity_poly.pdbx_seq_one_letter_code
_entity_poly.pdbx_strand_id
1 'polypeptide(L)'
;MPHTDDHTDWEQIIRDMIARSSESAPTEPGVYRMPCGNCYVDFFRTSDGTESWLVPGDERSYTRDTVAIDRHGDHPWERMYTLGHAAAEIRRRATADDTPVEVLVEQLAAIAAVEDAAEAEEIARIARERPADSPDVPLADVARKFGIDLDEL
;
A
#
# COMPACT_ATOMS: atom_id res chain seq x y z
N MET A 1 7.13 43.39 -26.72
CA MET A 1 6.68 42.67 -25.51
C MET A 1 7.69 41.56 -25.29
N PRO A 2 8.52 41.60 -24.24
CA PRO A 2 9.41 40.49 -23.95
C PRO A 2 8.54 39.31 -23.45
N HIS A 3 8.71 38.15 -24.07
CA HIS A 3 8.17 36.90 -23.55
C HIS A 3 8.86 36.63 -22.21
N THR A 4 8.14 36.79 -21.11
CA THR A 4 8.53 36.20 -19.83
C THR A 4 8.40 34.69 -19.98
N ASP A 5 9.52 34.04 -20.30
CA ASP A 5 9.71 32.63 -19.98
C ASP A 5 9.61 32.53 -18.46
N ASP A 6 8.41 32.20 -17.98
CA ASP A 6 8.18 31.74 -16.62
C ASP A 6 8.82 30.35 -16.52
N HIS A 7 10.14 30.33 -16.43
CA HIS A 7 10.94 29.13 -16.28
C HIS A 7 10.69 28.60 -14.88
N THR A 8 9.58 27.87 -14.73
CA THR A 8 9.24 27.15 -13.52
C THR A 8 10.46 26.35 -13.09
N ASP A 9 10.99 26.65 -11.91
CA ASP A 9 12.16 25.97 -11.34
C ASP A 9 11.73 24.58 -10.84
N TRP A 10 11.63 23.67 -11.80
CA TRP A 10 11.25 22.28 -11.57
C TRP A 10 12.21 21.58 -10.61
N GLU A 11 13.48 21.95 -10.61
CA GLU A 11 14.47 21.37 -9.71
C GLU A 11 14.17 21.73 -8.25
N GLN A 12 13.86 23.01 -7.98
CA GLN A 12 13.43 23.44 -6.66
C GLN A 12 12.11 22.79 -6.24
N ILE A 13 11.14 22.70 -7.14
CA ILE A 13 9.85 22.07 -6.85
C ILE A 13 10.01 20.59 -6.46
N ILE A 14 10.84 19.83 -7.20
CA ILE A 14 11.11 18.43 -6.90
C ILE A 14 11.81 18.30 -5.54
N ARG A 15 12.80 19.15 -5.24
CA ARG A 15 13.46 19.17 -3.93
C ARG A 15 12.49 19.44 -2.78
N ASP A 16 11.59 20.40 -2.95
CA ASP A 16 10.58 20.71 -1.93
C ASP A 16 9.58 19.56 -1.73
N MET A 17 9.20 18.88 -2.82
CA MET A 17 8.37 17.68 -2.75
C MET A 17 9.05 16.54 -2.00
N ILE A 18 10.34 16.30 -2.28
CA ILE A 18 11.17 15.32 -1.56
C ILE A 18 11.22 15.67 -0.08
N ALA A 19 11.58 16.92 0.25
CA ALA A 19 11.73 17.35 1.63
C ALA A 19 10.46 17.16 2.46
N ARG A 20 9.30 17.61 1.95
CA ARG A 20 8.01 17.43 2.63
C ARG A 20 7.64 15.95 2.80
N SER A 21 7.92 15.14 1.77
CA SER A 21 7.59 13.72 1.81
C SER A 21 8.51 12.95 2.76
N SER A 22 9.82 13.23 2.75
CA SER A 22 10.82 12.65 3.65
C SER A 22 10.58 13.03 5.11
N GLU A 23 10.11 14.25 5.39
CA GLU A 23 9.73 14.69 6.74
C GLU A 23 8.57 13.86 7.30
N SER A 24 7.57 13.57 6.45
CA SER A 24 6.40 12.78 6.84
C SER A 24 6.62 11.27 6.87
N ALA A 25 7.72 10.78 6.30
CA ALA A 25 8.00 9.35 6.18
C ALA A 25 8.33 8.71 7.54
N PRO A 26 8.05 7.40 7.73
CA PRO A 26 8.35 6.71 8.98
C PRO A 26 9.84 6.77 9.37
N THR A 27 10.14 6.83 10.66
CA THR A 27 11.52 6.88 11.20
C THR A 27 11.87 5.66 12.04
N GLU A 28 10.90 4.76 12.27
CA GLU A 28 11.11 3.50 12.97
C GLU A 28 11.01 2.31 12.01
N PRO A 29 11.88 1.29 12.12
CA PRO A 29 11.76 0.07 11.35
C PRO A 29 10.39 -0.61 11.43
N GLY A 30 9.88 -1.09 10.31
CA GLY A 30 8.64 -1.81 10.20
C GLY A 30 8.10 -1.83 8.78
N VAL A 31 7.01 -2.58 8.60
CA VAL A 31 6.24 -2.56 7.35
C VAL A 31 5.24 -1.43 7.41
N TYR A 32 5.12 -0.66 6.35
CA TYR A 32 4.21 0.48 6.26
C TYR A 32 3.40 0.43 4.97
N ARG A 33 2.12 0.79 5.06
CA ARG A 33 1.32 1.17 3.90
C ARG A 33 1.62 2.63 3.55
N MET A 34 1.90 2.87 2.28
CA MET A 34 2.23 4.19 1.75
C MET A 34 0.99 5.08 1.64
N PRO A 35 1.16 6.41 1.55
CA PRO A 35 0.08 7.39 1.37
C PRO A 35 -0.85 7.20 0.17
N CYS A 36 -0.51 6.33 -0.76
CA CYS A 36 -1.40 5.92 -1.84
C CYS A 36 -2.49 4.93 -1.44
N GLY A 37 -2.43 4.38 -0.23
CA GLY A 37 -3.39 3.40 0.28
C GLY A 37 -3.18 1.95 -0.19
N ASN A 38 -2.43 1.73 -1.27
CA ASN A 38 -2.30 0.40 -1.90
C ASN A 38 -0.88 -0.17 -1.90
N CYS A 39 0.14 0.67 -1.84
CA CYS A 39 1.54 0.23 -1.85
C CYS A 39 2.05 0.02 -0.42
N TYR A 40 3.00 -0.90 -0.28
CA TYR A 40 3.64 -1.21 1.00
C TYR A 40 5.15 -1.10 0.85
N VAL A 41 5.82 -0.76 1.96
CA VAL A 41 7.28 -0.76 2.06
C VAL A 41 7.70 -1.42 3.37
N ASP A 42 8.78 -2.18 3.33
CA ASP A 42 9.46 -2.68 4.52
C ASP A 42 10.70 -1.81 4.78
N PHE A 43 10.68 -1.10 5.90
CA PHE A 43 11.78 -0.27 6.36
C PHE A 43 12.54 -0.99 7.47
N PHE A 44 13.84 -1.18 7.29
CA PHE A 44 14.73 -1.70 8.32
C PHE A 44 16.10 -1.04 8.30
N ARG A 45 16.91 -1.35 9.30
CA ARG A 45 18.32 -0.97 9.34
C ARG A 45 19.17 -2.20 9.02
N THR A 46 20.10 -2.05 8.09
CA THR A 46 21.13 -3.07 7.80
C THR A 46 22.08 -3.21 8.98
N SER A 47 22.95 -4.23 8.95
CA SER A 47 23.87 -4.54 10.05
C SER A 47 24.87 -3.42 10.38
N ASP A 48 25.17 -2.54 9.43
CA ASP A 48 26.00 -1.34 9.58
C ASP A 48 25.20 -0.11 10.06
N GLY A 49 23.89 -0.26 10.27
CA GLY A 49 22.99 0.81 10.72
C GLY A 49 22.39 1.65 9.60
N THR A 50 22.71 1.37 8.33
CA THR A 50 22.16 2.10 7.18
C THR A 50 20.66 1.81 7.01
N GLU A 51 19.87 2.83 6.68
CA GLU A 51 18.46 2.65 6.37
C GLU A 51 18.28 1.93 5.02
N SER A 52 17.39 0.94 4.99
CA SER A 52 17.02 0.23 3.77
C SER A 52 15.51 0.12 3.68
N TRP A 53 14.99 0.40 2.48
CA TRP A 53 13.56 0.39 2.19
C TRP A 53 13.30 -0.58 1.04
N LEU A 54 12.50 -1.61 1.28
CA LEU A 54 12.13 -2.61 0.27
C LEU A 54 10.67 -2.43 -0.14
N VAL A 55 10.41 -2.51 -1.43
CA VAL A 55 9.05 -2.60 -1.97
C VAL A 55 8.75 -4.08 -2.24
N PRO A 56 7.66 -4.65 -1.70
CA PRO A 56 7.31 -6.05 -1.98
C PRO A 56 7.19 -6.31 -3.48
N GLY A 57 7.91 -7.33 -3.97
CA GLY A 57 7.95 -7.69 -5.38
C GLY A 57 9.05 -7.00 -6.19
N ASP A 58 9.82 -6.08 -5.60
CA ASP A 58 11.03 -5.52 -6.19
C ASP A 58 12.27 -6.03 -5.43
N GLU A 59 13.28 -6.51 -6.16
CA GLU A 59 14.55 -6.98 -5.58
C GLU A 59 15.48 -5.83 -5.16
N ARG A 60 15.18 -4.60 -5.60
CA ARG A 60 15.97 -3.42 -5.29
C ARG A 60 15.64 -2.89 -3.90
N SER A 61 16.68 -2.36 -3.27
CA SER A 61 16.51 -1.50 -2.10
C SER A 61 16.54 -0.03 -2.50
N TYR A 62 15.75 0.75 -1.78
CA TYR A 62 15.57 2.16 -2.00
C TYR A 62 16.07 2.95 -0.79
N THR A 63 16.32 4.23 -1.03
CA THR A 63 16.57 5.20 0.04
C THR A 63 15.25 5.81 0.49
N ARG A 64 15.28 6.42 1.68
CA ARG A 64 14.17 7.21 2.21
C ARG A 64 13.66 8.23 1.20
N ASP A 65 14.56 8.95 0.54
CA ASP A 65 14.21 9.99 -0.41
C ASP A 65 13.52 9.42 -1.65
N THR A 66 13.98 8.28 -2.17
CA THR A 66 13.34 7.65 -3.33
C THR A 66 11.92 7.17 -2.99
N VAL A 67 11.74 6.53 -1.83
CA VAL A 67 10.41 6.12 -1.36
C VAL A 67 9.50 7.32 -1.08
N ALA A 68 10.08 8.43 -0.59
CA ALA A 68 9.34 9.66 -0.35
C ALA A 68 8.88 10.34 -1.66
N ILE A 69 9.64 10.23 -2.75
CA ILE A 69 9.21 10.71 -4.08
C ILE A 69 8.02 9.88 -4.60
N ASP A 70 8.04 8.57 -4.35
CA ASP A 70 6.95 7.66 -4.71
C ASP A 70 5.71 7.81 -3.80
N ARG A 71 5.62 8.90 -3.01
CA ARG A 71 4.41 9.27 -2.27
C ARG A 71 3.29 9.66 -3.24
N HIS A 72 2.62 8.67 -3.83
CA HIS A 72 1.51 8.89 -4.73
C HIS A 72 0.16 8.80 -4.01
N GLY A 73 -0.11 9.73 -3.08
CA GLY A 73 -1.44 9.87 -2.49
C GLY A 73 -1.52 10.68 -1.19
N ASP A 74 -2.76 10.84 -0.73
CA ASP A 74 -3.12 11.75 0.36
C ASP A 74 -3.35 11.05 1.72
N HIS A 75 -3.28 9.72 1.78
CA HIS A 75 -3.44 8.98 3.03
C HIS A 75 -2.23 9.20 3.97
N PRO A 76 -2.40 9.11 5.29
CA PRO A 76 -1.26 9.05 6.19
C PRO A 76 -0.48 7.75 5.98
N TRP A 77 0.80 7.76 6.36
CA TRP A 77 1.56 6.52 6.52
C TRP A 77 0.92 5.66 7.61
N GLU A 78 0.65 4.40 7.32
CA GLU A 78 0.06 3.46 8.26
C GLU A 78 1.06 2.36 8.56
N ARG A 79 1.44 2.20 9.84
CA ARG A 79 2.33 1.10 10.25
C ARG A 79 1.54 -0.20 10.27
N MET A 80 1.98 -1.15 9.45
CA MET A 80 1.45 -2.49 9.47
C MET A 80 2.07 -3.23 10.66
N TYR A 81 1.23 -3.87 11.47
CA TYR A 81 1.71 -4.68 12.58
C TYR A 81 2.41 -5.92 12.03
N THR A 82 3.70 -6.07 12.35
CA THR A 82 4.44 -7.29 12.04
C THR A 82 3.89 -8.45 12.86
N LEU A 83 4.10 -9.69 12.39
CA LEU A 83 3.75 -10.90 13.16
C LEU A 83 4.35 -10.89 14.57
N GLY A 84 5.55 -10.33 14.73
CA GLY A 84 6.20 -10.16 16.02
C GLY A 84 5.46 -9.21 16.96
N HIS A 85 4.98 -8.06 16.46
CA HIS A 85 4.16 -7.14 17.24
C HIS A 85 2.80 -7.75 17.59
N ALA A 86 2.15 -8.43 16.63
CA ALA A 86 0.91 -9.15 16.89
C ALA A 86 1.09 -10.23 17.98
N ALA A 87 2.16 -11.03 17.91
CA ALA A 87 2.48 -12.03 18.91
C ALA A 87 2.77 -11.43 20.29
N ALA A 88 3.50 -10.31 20.34
CA ALA A 88 3.78 -9.60 21.59
C ALA A 88 2.49 -9.08 22.24
N GLU A 89 1.57 -8.55 21.43
CA GLU A 89 0.27 -8.06 21.89
C GLU A 89 -0.63 -9.19 22.39
N ILE A 90 -0.70 -10.32 21.67
CA ILE A 90 -1.45 -11.52 22.10
C ILE A 90 -0.93 -12.00 23.45
N ARG A 91 0.40 -12.12 23.61
CA ARG A 91 1.00 -12.52 24.89
C ARG A 91 0.70 -11.54 26.01
N ARG A 92 0.74 -10.23 25.73
CA ARG A 92 0.43 -9.18 26.70
C ARG A 92 -1.01 -9.31 27.21
N ARG A 93 -1.98 -9.50 26.30
CA ARG A 93 -3.40 -9.71 26.65
C ARG A 93 -3.62 -11.00 27.41
N ALA A 94 -3.01 -12.09 26.96
CA ALA A 94 -3.08 -13.38 27.65
C ALA A 94 -2.66 -13.26 29.12
N THR A 95 -1.59 -12.50 29.37
CA THR A 95 -1.10 -12.25 30.74
C THR A 95 -2.00 -11.30 31.53
N ALA A 96 -2.50 -10.24 30.90
CA ALA A 96 -3.33 -9.23 31.58
C ALA A 96 -4.70 -9.78 32.00
N ASP A 97 -5.28 -10.64 31.16
CA ASP A 97 -6.65 -11.15 31.30
C ASP A 97 -6.68 -12.58 31.86
N ASP A 98 -5.53 -13.12 32.31
CA ASP A 98 -5.33 -14.52 32.73
C ASP A 98 -5.97 -15.54 31.76
N THR A 99 -5.90 -15.21 30.47
CA THR A 99 -6.54 -15.95 29.39
C THR A 99 -5.49 -16.71 28.61
N PRO A 100 -5.65 -18.03 28.39
CA PRO A 100 -4.72 -18.80 27.58
C PRO A 100 -4.55 -18.20 26.17
N VAL A 101 -3.33 -18.23 25.63
CA VAL A 101 -3.03 -17.69 24.30
C VAL A 101 -3.89 -18.38 23.23
N GLU A 102 -4.15 -19.67 23.40
CA GLU A 102 -4.95 -20.49 22.50
C GLU A 102 -6.38 -19.93 22.36
N VAL A 103 -6.97 -19.46 23.46
CA VAL A 103 -8.31 -18.86 23.45
C VAL A 103 -8.33 -17.56 22.66
N LEU A 104 -7.30 -16.71 22.82
CA LEU A 104 -7.19 -15.47 22.03
C LEU A 104 -6.99 -15.75 20.54
N VAL A 105 -6.20 -16.78 20.22
CA VAL A 105 -6.00 -17.21 18.82
C VAL A 105 -7.29 -17.78 18.23
N GLU A 106 -8.05 -18.58 18.98
CA GLU A 106 -9.36 -19.08 18.56
C GLU A 106 -10.37 -17.96 18.32
N GLN A 107 -10.39 -16.94 19.18
CA GLN A 107 -11.24 -15.75 18.99
C GLN A 107 -10.86 -14.97 17.71
N LEU A 108 -9.57 -14.78 17.46
CA LEU A 108 -9.10 -14.14 16.23
C LEU A 108 -9.47 -14.97 14.99
N ALA A 109 -9.34 -16.30 15.05
CA ALA A 109 -9.73 -17.19 13.96
C ALA A 109 -11.24 -17.13 13.69
N ALA A 110 -12.07 -17.02 14.74
CA ALA A 110 -13.51 -16.88 14.59
C ALA A 110 -13.89 -15.54 13.92
N ILE A 111 -13.20 -14.45 14.26
CA ILE A 111 -13.39 -13.15 13.60
C ILE A 111 -12.99 -13.24 12.12
N ALA A 112 -11.81 -13.79 11.82
CA ALA A 112 -11.33 -13.94 10.45
C ALA A 112 -12.30 -14.78 9.60
N ALA A 113 -12.83 -15.87 10.14
CA ALA A 113 -13.81 -16.71 9.44
C ALA A 113 -15.10 -15.97 9.07
N VAL A 114 -15.54 -15.00 9.91
CA VAL A 114 -16.70 -14.15 9.60
C VAL A 114 -16.38 -13.18 8.47
N GLU A 115 -15.18 -12.59 8.47
CA GLU A 115 -14.73 -11.69 7.39
C GLU A 115 -14.56 -12.43 6.07
N ASP A 116 -13.91 -13.60 6.07
CA ASP A 116 -13.75 -14.47 4.91
C ASP A 116 -15.10 -14.86 4.30
N ALA A 117 -16.09 -15.19 5.14
CA ALA A 117 -17.43 -15.53 4.70
C ALA A 117 -18.14 -14.32 4.05
N ALA A 118 -17.98 -13.13 4.64
CA ALA A 118 -18.55 -11.90 4.10
C ALA A 118 -17.90 -11.52 2.75
N GLU A 119 -16.58 -11.64 2.62
CA GLU A 119 -15.87 -11.43 1.36
C GLU A 119 -16.32 -12.44 0.29
N ALA A 120 -16.44 -13.72 0.65
CA ALA A 120 -16.94 -14.74 -0.28
C ALA A 120 -18.37 -14.44 -0.74
N GLU A 121 -19.24 -13.96 0.14
CA GLU A 121 -20.60 -13.53 -0.22
C GLU A 121 -20.58 -12.31 -1.15
N GLU A 122 -19.71 -11.33 -0.88
CA GLU A 122 -19.50 -10.15 -1.74
C GLU A 122 -19.03 -10.56 -3.14
N ILE A 123 -18.01 -11.40 -3.24
CA ILE A 123 -17.51 -11.94 -4.51
C ILE A 123 -18.63 -12.69 -5.25
N ALA A 124 -19.40 -13.52 -4.54
CA ALA A 124 -20.53 -14.23 -5.12
C ALA A 124 -21.64 -13.28 -5.59
N ARG A 125 -21.91 -12.19 -4.85
CA ARG A 125 -22.86 -11.15 -5.24
C ARG A 125 -22.39 -10.44 -6.51
N ILE A 126 -21.14 -9.97 -6.55
CA ILE A 126 -20.52 -9.36 -7.73
C ILE A 126 -20.60 -10.31 -8.93
N ALA A 127 -20.31 -11.60 -8.74
CA ALA A 127 -20.38 -12.59 -9.81
C ALA A 127 -21.81 -12.79 -10.34
N ARG A 128 -22.84 -12.70 -9.48
CA ARG A 128 -24.26 -12.77 -9.88
C ARG A 128 -24.77 -11.49 -10.54
N GLU A 129 -24.36 -10.33 -10.04
CA GLU A 129 -24.75 -9.02 -10.54
C GLU A 129 -24.01 -8.63 -11.82
N ARG A 130 -22.83 -9.23 -12.05
CA ARG A 130 -22.14 -9.16 -13.33
C ARG A 130 -23.07 -9.77 -14.39
N PRO A 131 -23.54 -8.99 -15.37
CA PRO A 131 -24.50 -9.50 -16.33
C PRO A 131 -23.86 -10.66 -17.09
N ALA A 132 -24.45 -11.85 -16.98
CA ALA A 132 -24.03 -13.05 -17.71
C ALA A 132 -24.06 -12.83 -19.25
N ASP A 133 -24.94 -11.92 -19.67
CA ASP A 133 -25.09 -11.44 -21.05
C ASP A 133 -24.61 -9.99 -21.21
N SER A 134 -23.56 -9.59 -20.48
CA SER A 134 -22.87 -8.35 -20.85
C SER A 134 -22.49 -8.52 -22.32
N PRO A 135 -22.96 -7.66 -23.24
CA PRO A 135 -22.62 -7.82 -24.64
C PRO A 135 -21.10 -7.88 -24.72
N ASP A 136 -20.56 -8.91 -25.37
CA ASP A 136 -19.13 -8.96 -25.68
C ASP A 136 -18.79 -7.66 -26.40
N VAL A 137 -18.26 -6.68 -25.66
CA VAL A 137 -17.84 -5.41 -26.24
C VAL A 137 -16.56 -5.75 -26.98
N PRO A 138 -16.53 -5.62 -28.32
CA PRO A 138 -15.32 -5.91 -29.08
C PRO A 138 -14.15 -5.14 -28.47
N LEU A 139 -12.98 -5.78 -28.37
CA LEU A 139 -11.78 -5.17 -27.79
C LEU A 139 -11.48 -3.80 -28.44
N ALA A 140 -11.77 -3.66 -29.74
CA ALA A 140 -11.65 -2.42 -30.49
C ALA A 140 -12.55 -1.28 -29.97
N ASP A 141 -13.77 -1.58 -29.52
CA ASP A 141 -14.69 -0.58 -28.99
C ASP A 141 -14.29 -0.15 -27.57
N VAL A 142 -13.72 -1.07 -26.77
CA VAL A 142 -13.09 -0.74 -25.49
C VAL A 142 -11.85 0.12 -25.71
N ALA A 143 -10.96 -0.27 -26.61
CA ALA A 143 -9.74 0.46 -26.94
C ALA A 143 -10.05 1.90 -27.42
N ARG A 144 -11.04 2.06 -28.30
CA ARG A 144 -11.52 3.37 -28.76
C ARG A 144 -12.03 4.25 -27.62
N LYS A 145 -12.76 3.69 -26.65
CA LYS A 145 -13.25 4.43 -25.46
C LYS A 145 -12.09 5.00 -24.64
N PHE A 146 -10.96 4.32 -24.61
CA PHE A 146 -9.77 4.73 -23.86
C PHE A 146 -8.67 5.38 -24.73
N GLY A 147 -8.93 5.60 -26.02
CA GLY A 147 -7.96 6.19 -26.95
C GLY A 147 -6.73 5.31 -27.20
N ILE A 148 -6.86 3.99 -27.03
CA ILE A 148 -5.80 3.01 -27.27
C ILE A 148 -5.86 2.56 -28.73
N ASP A 149 -4.75 2.64 -29.44
CA ASP A 149 -4.57 2.00 -30.74
C ASP A 149 -4.12 0.55 -30.54
N LEU A 150 -4.88 -0.40 -31.07
CA LEU A 150 -4.57 -1.82 -30.95
C LEU A 150 -3.55 -2.29 -32.00
N ASP A 151 -3.36 -1.53 -33.08
CA ASP A 151 -2.39 -1.84 -34.13
C ASP A 151 -0.96 -1.38 -33.76
N GLU A 152 -0.82 -0.60 -32.69
CA GLU A 152 0.46 -0.09 -32.15
C GLU A 152 0.95 -0.86 -30.90
N LEU A 153 0.25 -1.92 -30.48
CA LEU A 153 0.57 -2.77 -29.32
C LEU A 153 1.40 -4.02 -29.66
#